data_AF-A0A5P1F4U2-F1
#
_entry.id   AF-A0A5P1F4U2-F1
#
_cell.length_a   1.000
_cell.length_b   1.000
_cell.length_c   1.000
_cell.angle_alpha   90.00
_cell.angle_beta   90.00
_cell.angle_gamma   90.00
#
_symmetry.space_group_name_H-M   'P 1'
#
loop_
_entity.id
_entity.type
_entity.pdbx_description
1 polymer ?
#
loop_
_entity_poly.entity_id
_entity_poly.type
_entity_poly.pdbx_seq_one_letter_code
_entity_poly.pdbx_strand_id
1 'polypeptide(L)'
;MGRKLLEVYAAALSTVEWSGAETIGNRSLPWKHALLATLASLKSLFVPYFKYLLEDCTRHLTEDQDIGLIPLTQKKKKAKHGNASAVAKPKDVLSHKQWHLRALVLKSLYQCFLYDTTDLKFLDASNFEVLLKPIVSQIVVDPPSSADVLLDMPTVDEVDETLVLCLGQMAVTAHSDVLWKPLNHEVSIAPRSHKFVIGVIG
;
A
#
# COMPACT_ATOMS: atom_id res chain seq x y z
N MET A 1 -9.43 -16.86 -24.39
CA MET A 1 -8.27 -15.97 -24.11
C MET A 1 -8.60 -14.48 -24.33
N GLY A 2 -9.28 -14.07 -25.41
CA GLY A 2 -9.42 -12.65 -25.80
C GLY A 2 -10.22 -11.71 -24.90
N ARG A 3 -11.30 -12.17 -24.23
CA ARG A 3 -12.12 -11.29 -23.36
C ARG A 3 -11.39 -10.78 -22.12
N LYS A 4 -10.59 -11.64 -21.47
CA LYS A 4 -9.75 -11.25 -20.33
C LYS A 4 -8.66 -10.26 -20.75
N LEU A 5 -8.09 -10.40 -21.95
CA LEU A 5 -7.09 -9.47 -22.46
C LEU A 5 -7.71 -8.09 -22.73
N LEU A 6 -8.95 -8.04 -23.21
CA LEU A 6 -9.70 -6.80 -23.43
C LEU A 6 -10.10 -6.11 -22.12
N GLU A 7 -10.48 -6.86 -21.09
CA GLU A 7 -10.73 -6.31 -19.74
C GLU A 7 -9.46 -5.74 -19.10
N VAL A 8 -8.34 -6.44 -19.24
CA VAL A 8 -7.01 -5.97 -18.80
C VAL A 8 -6.63 -4.67 -19.53
N TYR A 9 -6.84 -4.63 -20.84
CA TYR A 9 -6.54 -3.46 -21.66
C TYR A 9 -7.47 -2.28 -21.36
N ALA A 10 -8.76 -2.55 -21.07
CA ALA A 10 -9.73 -1.54 -20.67
C ALA A 10 -9.43 -0.98 -19.27
N ALA A 11 -9.06 -1.82 -18.30
CA ALA A 11 -8.63 -1.38 -16.98
C ALA A 11 -7.36 -0.53 -17.07
N ALA A 12 -6.35 -0.99 -17.83
CA ALA A 12 -5.13 -0.23 -18.09
C ALA A 12 -5.43 1.11 -18.79
N LEU A 13 -6.32 1.13 -19.79
CA LEU A 13 -6.75 2.36 -20.48
C LEU A 13 -7.47 3.34 -19.55
N SER A 14 -8.42 2.86 -18.72
CA SER A 14 -9.12 3.72 -17.76
C SER A 14 -8.16 4.39 -16.77
N THR A 15 -7.13 3.67 -16.31
CA THR A 15 -6.09 4.23 -15.45
C THR A 15 -5.12 5.17 -16.18
N VAL A 16 -4.91 4.97 -17.49
CA VAL A 16 -4.10 5.85 -18.34
C VAL A 16 -4.87 7.13 -18.70
N GLU A 17 -6.19 7.10 -18.85
CA GLU A 17 -6.98 8.30 -19.09
C GLU A 17 -6.95 9.26 -17.89
N TRP A 18 -6.90 8.74 -16.66
CA TRP A 18 -6.64 9.54 -15.46
C TRP A 18 -5.24 10.18 -15.45
N SER A 19 -4.26 9.54 -16.09
CA SER A 19 -2.90 10.07 -16.27
C SER A 19 -2.80 11.20 -17.30
N GLY A 20 -3.74 11.31 -18.24
CA GLY A 20 -3.65 12.24 -19.36
C GLY A 20 -3.89 13.71 -18.98
N ALA A 21 -4.39 13.98 -17.77
CA ALA A 21 -4.87 15.30 -17.38
C ALA A 21 -3.86 16.17 -16.60
N GLU A 22 -2.66 15.69 -16.26
CA GLU A 22 -1.68 16.48 -15.49
C GLU A 22 -0.37 16.77 -16.24
N THR A 23 -0.06 18.06 -16.28
CA THR A 23 1.05 18.71 -17.00
C THR A 23 2.43 18.33 -16.44
N ILE A 24 3.29 17.85 -17.35
CA ILE A 24 4.76 18.04 -17.55
C ILE A 24 5.74 17.94 -16.35
N GLY A 25 5.34 18.01 -15.08
CA GLY A 25 6.25 18.00 -13.93
C GLY A 25 6.46 16.63 -13.25
N ASN A 26 5.56 15.66 -13.45
CA ASN A 26 5.51 14.47 -12.59
C ASN A 26 5.29 13.15 -13.35
N ARG A 27 6.02 12.98 -14.46
CA ARG A 27 5.90 11.85 -15.39
C ARG A 27 6.16 10.47 -14.76
N SER A 28 6.61 10.38 -13.50
CA SER A 28 6.99 9.13 -12.84
C SER A 28 5.83 8.40 -12.14
N LEU A 29 4.85 9.12 -11.59
CA LEU A 29 3.76 8.48 -10.84
C LEU A 29 2.74 7.77 -11.72
N PRO A 30 2.29 8.31 -12.86
CA PRO A 30 1.15 7.72 -13.56
C PRO A 30 1.45 6.37 -14.23
N TRP A 31 2.66 6.19 -14.77
CA TRP A 31 3.05 4.87 -15.32
C TRP A 31 3.18 3.82 -14.22
N LYS A 32 3.57 4.20 -12.99
CA LYS A 32 3.61 3.27 -11.85
C LYS A 32 2.21 2.81 -11.46
N HIS A 33 1.21 3.70 -11.50
CA HIS A 33 -0.18 3.35 -11.25
C HIS A 33 -0.72 2.41 -12.33
N ALA A 34 -0.53 2.77 -13.61
CA ALA A 34 -0.93 1.92 -14.73
C ALA A 34 -0.21 0.57 -14.70
N LEU A 35 1.07 0.55 -14.31
CA LEU A 35 1.85 -0.66 -14.13
C LEU A 35 1.26 -1.51 -13.00
N LEU A 36 1.09 -0.98 -11.78
CA LEU A 36 0.48 -1.73 -10.67
C LEU A 36 -0.91 -2.29 -10.99
N ALA A 37 -1.76 -1.51 -11.68
CA ALA A 37 -3.08 -1.97 -12.14
C ALA A 37 -2.99 -3.07 -13.20
N THR A 38 -2.10 -2.92 -14.18
CA THR A 38 -1.86 -3.95 -15.21
C THR A 38 -1.28 -5.21 -14.58
N LEU A 39 -0.36 -5.05 -13.65
CA LEU A 39 0.31 -6.15 -12.97
C LEU A 39 -0.63 -6.89 -12.02
N ALA A 40 -1.52 -6.19 -11.33
CA ALA A 40 -2.65 -6.78 -10.60
C ALA A 40 -3.51 -7.69 -11.49
N SER A 41 -3.63 -7.37 -12.78
CA SER A 41 -4.40 -8.18 -13.72
C SER A 41 -3.65 -9.45 -14.20
N LEU A 42 -2.31 -9.41 -14.15
CA LEU A 42 -1.43 -10.52 -14.50
C LEU A 42 -1.28 -11.42 -13.25
N LYS A 43 -1.88 -12.61 -13.28
CA LYS A 43 -1.92 -13.55 -12.14
C LYS A 43 -0.52 -14.11 -11.78
N SER A 44 -0.28 -15.40 -11.95
CA SER A 44 1.00 -16.04 -11.60
C SER A 44 2.18 -15.61 -12.47
N LEU A 45 1.93 -15.16 -13.71
CA LEU A 45 3.00 -14.74 -14.64
C LEU A 45 3.81 -13.54 -14.14
N PHE A 46 3.25 -12.76 -13.22
CA PHE A 46 3.84 -11.52 -12.76
C PHE A 46 4.61 -11.66 -11.44
N VAL A 47 4.26 -12.64 -10.59
CA VAL A 47 4.87 -12.86 -9.27
C VAL A 47 6.41 -12.82 -9.29
N PRO A 48 7.12 -13.44 -10.25
CA PRO A 48 8.60 -13.42 -10.28
C PRO A 48 9.22 -12.01 -10.47
N TYR A 49 8.44 -11.07 -10.99
CA TYR A 49 8.86 -9.70 -11.26
C TYR A 49 8.52 -8.75 -10.10
N PHE A 50 7.70 -9.17 -9.13
CA PHE A 50 7.29 -8.30 -8.02
C PHE A 50 8.46 -7.86 -7.14
N LYS A 51 9.54 -8.66 -7.09
CA LYS A 51 10.76 -8.33 -6.36
C LYS A 51 11.35 -6.96 -6.74
N TYR A 52 11.16 -6.50 -7.97
CA TYR A 52 11.64 -5.19 -8.42
C TYR A 52 10.77 -4.02 -7.94
N LEU A 53 9.54 -4.30 -7.50
CA LEU A 53 8.59 -3.31 -6.99
C LEU A 53 8.49 -3.30 -5.47
N LEU A 54 9.17 -4.23 -4.79
CA LEU A 54 9.06 -4.41 -3.35
C LEU A 54 9.44 -3.15 -2.57
N GLU A 55 10.58 -2.54 -2.92
CA GLU A 55 11.04 -1.28 -2.33
C GLU A 55 10.03 -0.14 -2.58
N ASP A 56 9.48 -0.07 -3.79
CA ASP A 56 8.47 0.93 -4.13
C ASP A 56 7.17 0.73 -3.34
N CYS A 57 6.73 -0.52 -3.18
CA CYS A 57 5.53 -0.86 -2.41
C CYS A 57 5.70 -0.48 -0.93
N THR A 58 6.82 -0.89 -0.31
CA THR A 58 7.09 -0.57 1.10
C THR A 58 7.18 0.93 1.32
N ARG A 59 7.84 1.66 0.41
CA ARG A 59 7.92 3.13 0.47
C ARG A 59 6.54 3.79 0.37
N HIS A 60 5.69 3.37 -0.56
CA HIS A 60 4.35 3.98 -0.70
C HIS A 60 3.39 3.67 0.46
N LEU A 61 3.58 2.55 1.15
CA LEU A 61 2.85 2.24 2.38
C LEU A 61 3.38 3.02 3.61
N THR A 62 4.64 3.49 3.58
CA THR A 62 5.33 4.11 4.73
C THR A 62 5.61 5.61 4.60
N GLU A 63 5.51 6.20 3.40
CA GLU A 63 5.95 7.58 3.10
C GLU A 63 5.33 8.67 3.99
N ASP A 64 4.16 8.43 4.61
CA ASP A 64 3.55 9.39 5.55
C ASP A 64 3.92 9.16 7.04
N GLN A 65 4.62 8.06 7.37
CA GLN A 65 5.11 7.77 8.73
C GLN A 65 6.50 8.39 9.00
N ASP A 66 7.30 8.62 7.97
CA ASP A 66 8.70 9.06 8.11
C ASP A 66 8.85 10.58 8.35
N ILE A 67 7.80 11.36 8.08
CA ILE A 67 7.77 12.80 8.41
C ILE A 67 7.78 13.02 9.95
N GLY A 68 7.44 11.99 10.72
CA GLY A 68 7.47 11.99 12.19
C GLY A 68 8.79 11.55 12.84
N LEU A 69 9.77 11.02 12.09
CA LEU A 69 10.97 10.40 12.66
C LEU A 69 12.29 10.80 11.99
N ILE A 70 12.38 11.99 11.40
CA ILE A 70 13.68 12.54 10.97
C ILE A 70 14.52 12.88 12.22
N PRO A 71 15.66 12.21 12.51
CA PRO A 71 16.65 12.77 13.42
C PRO A 71 17.29 13.93 12.66
N LEU A 72 16.95 15.17 13.03
CA LEU A 72 17.68 16.35 12.60
C LEU A 72 19.16 16.20 12.99
N THR A 73 20.01 15.77 12.06
CA THR A 73 21.44 16.00 12.14
C THR A 73 21.74 17.39 11.56
N GLN A 74 21.44 18.42 12.36
CA GLN A 74 21.88 19.79 12.10
C GLN A 74 23.37 19.93 12.40
N LYS A 75 24.17 20.32 11.40
CA LYS A 75 25.40 21.10 11.64
C LYS A 75 25.17 22.58 11.26
N LYS A 76 24.86 23.35 12.31
CA LYS A 76 25.05 24.80 12.58
C LYS A 76 25.44 25.76 11.43
N LYS A 77 24.66 26.85 11.30
CA LYS A 77 25.13 28.23 11.60
C LYS A 77 23.95 29.23 11.86
N LYS A 78 23.98 29.85 13.06
CA LYS A 78 23.48 31.16 13.59
C LYS A 78 22.64 32.07 12.63
N ALA A 79 21.54 32.76 12.99
CA ALA A 79 21.27 33.58 14.19
C ALA A 79 19.78 33.98 14.43
N LYS A 80 19.40 34.02 15.74
CA LYS A 80 18.54 34.94 16.55
C LYS A 80 17.17 35.52 16.08
N HIS A 81 16.16 35.19 16.92
CA HIS A 81 14.92 35.91 17.34
C HIS A 81 13.67 35.95 16.45
N GLY A 82 12.55 35.47 17.02
CA GLY A 82 11.19 35.73 16.55
C GLY A 82 10.19 34.72 17.13
N ASN A 83 9.51 35.10 18.21
CA ASN A 83 8.48 34.34 18.92
C ASN A 83 7.19 34.26 18.07
N ALA A 84 6.73 33.06 17.70
CA ALA A 84 5.36 32.83 17.21
C ALA A 84 4.99 31.35 17.37
N SER A 85 4.07 31.11 18.30
CA SER A 85 3.12 30.00 18.44
C SER A 85 3.40 28.71 17.67
N ALA A 86 3.71 27.64 18.40
CA ALA A 86 3.59 26.27 17.92
C ALA A 86 2.12 25.96 17.62
N VAL A 87 1.69 26.28 16.40
CA VAL A 87 0.47 25.74 15.80
C VAL A 87 0.71 24.24 15.68
N ALA A 88 -0.06 23.45 16.43
CA ALA A 88 -0.12 22.01 16.26
C ALA A 88 -0.31 21.72 14.76
N LYS A 89 0.66 21.03 14.13
CA LYS A 89 0.54 20.63 12.74
C LYS A 89 -0.79 19.88 12.58
N PRO A 90 -1.63 20.22 11.59
CA PRO A 90 -2.83 19.44 11.32
C PRO A 90 -2.40 17.99 11.11
N LYS A 91 -3.19 17.05 11.68
CA LYS A 91 -3.11 15.61 11.41
C LYS A 91 -2.93 15.46 9.90
N ASP A 92 -1.79 14.93 9.47
CA ASP A 92 -1.40 14.92 8.06
C ASP A 92 -2.51 14.22 7.27
N VAL A 93 -3.29 14.99 6.50
CA VAL A 93 -4.45 14.47 5.80
C VAL A 93 -3.92 13.76 4.57
N LEU A 94 -4.01 12.42 4.57
CA LEU A 94 -3.62 11.59 3.45
C LEU A 94 -4.27 12.13 2.16
N SER A 95 -3.47 12.40 1.13
CA SER A 95 -4.05 12.86 -0.15
C SER A 95 -4.83 11.74 -0.83
N HIS A 96 -5.84 12.10 -1.63
CA HIS A 96 -6.59 11.15 -2.44
C HIS A 96 -5.69 10.27 -3.32
N LYS A 97 -4.64 10.86 -3.91
CA LYS A 97 -3.69 10.11 -4.75
C LYS A 97 -2.94 9.05 -3.94
N GLN A 98 -2.51 9.38 -2.72
CA GLN A 98 -1.84 8.45 -1.82
C GLN A 98 -2.79 7.33 -1.36
N TRP A 99 -4.05 7.66 -1.04
CA TRP A 99 -5.07 6.68 -0.71
C TRP A 99 -5.27 5.65 -1.83
N HIS A 100 -5.47 6.13 -3.06
CA HIS A 100 -5.63 5.29 -4.23
C HIS A 100 -4.40 4.40 -4.47
N LEU A 101 -3.20 4.98 -4.39
CA LEU A 101 -1.96 4.25 -4.60
C LEU A 101 -1.76 3.15 -3.55
N ARG A 102 -2.04 3.43 -2.28
CA ARG A 102 -1.95 2.43 -1.20
C ARG A 102 -2.93 1.28 -1.42
N ALA A 103 -4.17 1.58 -1.83
CA ALA A 103 -5.15 0.56 -2.19
C ALA A 103 -4.66 -0.33 -3.34
N LEU A 104 -4.07 0.26 -4.39
CA LEU A 104 -3.47 -0.49 -5.49
C LEU A 104 -2.31 -1.37 -5.02
N VAL A 105 -1.40 -0.84 -4.20
CA VAL A 105 -0.26 -1.60 -3.64
C VAL A 105 -0.75 -2.78 -2.81
N LEU A 106 -1.72 -2.57 -1.92
CA LEU A 106 -2.30 -3.66 -1.11
C LEU A 106 -2.95 -4.74 -1.98
N LYS A 107 -3.70 -4.33 -3.00
CA LYS A 107 -4.33 -5.25 -3.95
C LYS A 107 -3.30 -6.05 -4.75
N SER A 108 -2.25 -5.39 -5.23
CA SER A 108 -1.17 -6.05 -5.96
C SER A 108 -0.41 -7.04 -5.06
N LEU A 109 -0.11 -6.67 -3.81
CA LEU A 109 0.53 -7.56 -2.84
C LEU A 109 -0.33 -8.78 -2.51
N TYR A 110 -1.62 -8.57 -2.22
CA TYR A 110 -2.58 -9.66 -2.02
C TYR A 110 -2.56 -10.65 -3.20
N GLN A 111 -2.64 -10.15 -4.43
CA GLN A 111 -2.62 -11.01 -5.60
C GLN A 111 -1.27 -11.71 -5.77
N CYS A 112 -0.16 -11.06 -5.43
CA CYS A 112 1.13 -11.73 -5.46
C CYS A 112 1.17 -12.89 -4.49
N PHE A 113 0.70 -12.71 -3.25
CA PHE A 113 0.64 -13.80 -2.28
C PHE A 113 -0.32 -14.92 -2.73
N LEU A 114 -1.47 -14.55 -3.30
CA LEU A 114 -2.48 -15.49 -3.79
C LEU A 114 -1.95 -16.38 -4.92
N TYR A 115 -1.10 -15.83 -5.80
CA TYR A 115 -0.55 -16.53 -6.95
C TYR A 115 0.90 -16.98 -6.78
N ASP A 116 1.47 -16.85 -5.57
CA ASP A 116 2.82 -17.33 -5.24
C ASP A 116 2.84 -18.85 -5.03
N THR A 117 2.51 -19.58 -6.09
CA THR A 117 2.35 -21.03 -6.09
C THR A 117 3.54 -21.76 -6.72
N THR A 118 4.59 -21.04 -7.12
CA THR A 118 5.76 -21.60 -7.79
C THR A 118 6.90 -21.91 -6.83
N ASP A 119 7.82 -22.79 -7.21
CA ASP A 119 9.00 -23.14 -6.38
C ASP A 119 9.91 -21.94 -6.08
N LEU A 120 9.95 -20.97 -7.01
CA LEU A 120 10.59 -19.67 -6.80
C LEU A 120 9.63 -18.74 -6.05
N LYS A 121 9.54 -18.92 -4.74
CA LYS A 121 8.63 -18.13 -3.89
C LYS A 121 9.01 -16.65 -3.85
N PHE A 122 8.03 -15.79 -4.04
CA PHE A 122 8.17 -14.37 -3.77
C PHE A 122 8.14 -14.08 -2.26
N LEU A 123 7.20 -14.67 -1.53
CA LEU A 123 7.06 -14.49 -0.08
C LEU A 123 7.95 -15.50 0.66
N ASP A 124 9.26 -15.28 0.60
CA ASP A 124 10.22 -15.92 1.49
C ASP A 124 10.27 -15.21 2.86
N ALA A 125 11.08 -15.74 3.79
CA ALA A 125 11.23 -15.18 5.13
C ALA A 125 11.76 -13.73 5.11
N SER A 126 12.65 -13.40 4.17
CA SER A 126 13.24 -12.06 4.06
C SER A 126 12.20 -11.04 3.59
N ASN A 127 11.45 -11.37 2.54
CA ASN A 127 10.40 -10.50 2.02
C ASN A 127 9.23 -10.39 3.00
N PHE A 128 8.94 -11.44 3.77
CA PHE A 128 7.96 -11.40 4.85
C PHE A 128 8.32 -10.34 5.91
N GLU A 129 9.55 -10.35 6.40
CA GLU A 129 10.03 -9.38 7.39
C GLU A 129 9.97 -7.94 6.87
N VAL A 130 10.35 -7.74 5.61
CA VAL A 130 10.30 -6.44 4.92
C VAL A 130 8.86 -5.93 4.77
N LEU A 131 7.90 -6.81 4.50
CA LEU A 131 6.51 -6.44 4.19
C LEU A 131 5.61 -6.31 5.42
N LEU A 132 5.92 -7.01 6.51
CA LEU A 132 5.00 -7.13 7.65
C LEU A 132 4.62 -5.77 8.23
N LYS A 133 5.61 -4.95 8.61
CA LYS A 133 5.37 -3.65 9.23
C LYS A 133 4.65 -2.66 8.30
N PRO A 134 5.08 -2.49 7.03
CA PRO A 134 4.37 -1.64 6.08
C PRO A 134 2.89 -1.99 5.89
N ILE A 135 2.56 -3.28 5.78
CA ILE A 135 1.16 -3.73 5.59
C ILE A 135 0.35 -3.53 6.87
N VAL A 136 0.84 -3.98 8.03
CA VAL A 136 0.12 -3.85 9.31
C VAL A 136 -0.12 -2.38 9.67
N SER A 137 0.81 -1.49 9.34
CA SER A 137 0.64 -0.05 9.61
C SER A 137 -0.54 0.59 8.86
N GLN A 138 -1.08 -0.06 7.82
CA GLN A 138 -2.27 0.43 7.11
C GLN A 138 -3.56 0.31 7.94
N ILE A 139 -3.58 -0.52 9.00
CA ILE A 139 -4.77 -0.72 9.87
C ILE A 139 -5.24 0.59 10.52
N VAL A 140 -4.32 1.52 10.76
CA VAL A 140 -4.57 2.79 11.47
C VAL A 140 -4.58 4.01 10.56
N VAL A 141 -4.49 3.81 9.24
CA VAL A 141 -4.44 4.91 8.29
C VAL A 141 -5.85 5.45 8.10
N ASP A 142 -6.05 6.70 8.50
CA ASP A 142 -7.31 7.40 8.29
C ASP A 142 -7.49 7.73 6.78
N PRO A 143 -8.68 7.50 6.19
CA PRO A 143 -8.97 7.88 4.81
C PRO A 143 -9.07 9.41 4.65
N PRO A 144 -8.91 9.93 3.42
CA PRO A 144 -9.18 11.35 3.14
C PRO A 144 -10.64 11.70 3.43
N SER A 145 -10.92 12.94 3.87
CA SER A 145 -12.24 13.40 4.30
C SER A 145 -13.37 13.34 3.25
N SER A 146 -13.04 12.99 2.00
CA SER A 146 -13.98 12.82 0.87
C SER A 146 -13.79 11.50 0.13
N ALA A 147 -13.20 10.47 0.76
CA ALA A 147 -12.90 9.18 0.12
C ALA A 147 -14.14 8.55 -0.54
N ASP A 148 -15.30 8.62 0.11
CA ASP A 148 -16.53 7.95 -0.35
C ASP A 148 -17.37 8.78 -1.35
N VAL A 149 -16.90 9.97 -1.75
CA VAL A 149 -17.68 10.91 -2.59
C VAL A 149 -17.30 10.82 -4.08
N LEU A 150 -16.12 10.28 -4.40
CA LEU A 150 -15.60 10.20 -5.76
C LEU A 150 -15.77 8.80 -6.35
N LEU A 151 -16.52 8.69 -7.45
CA LEU A 151 -16.91 7.41 -8.08
C LEU A 151 -15.74 6.51 -8.54
N ASP A 152 -14.58 7.08 -8.83
CA ASP A 152 -13.39 6.35 -9.32
C ASP A 152 -12.33 6.12 -8.22
N MET A 153 -12.69 6.33 -6.95
CA MET A 153 -11.79 6.15 -5.82
C MET A 153 -12.18 4.92 -4.99
N PRO A 154 -11.21 4.15 -4.46
CA PRO A 154 -11.51 3.04 -3.58
C PRO A 154 -12.15 3.58 -2.29
N THR A 155 -13.30 3.02 -1.96
CA THR A 155 -14.03 3.32 -0.73
C THR A 155 -13.25 2.81 0.49
N VAL A 156 -13.59 3.30 1.67
CA VAL A 156 -12.97 2.82 2.92
C VAL A 156 -13.16 1.30 3.09
N ASP A 157 -14.36 0.80 2.81
CA ASP A 157 -14.67 -0.62 2.97
C ASP A 157 -13.88 -1.50 1.99
N GLU A 158 -13.70 -1.07 0.73
CA GLU A 158 -12.88 -1.81 -0.25
C GLU A 158 -11.41 -1.92 0.16
N VAL A 159 -10.85 -0.85 0.75
CA VAL A 159 -9.47 -0.87 1.24
C VAL A 159 -9.34 -1.75 2.48
N ASP A 160 -10.29 -1.67 3.41
CA ASP A 160 -10.32 -2.52 4.61
C ASP A 160 -10.43 -4.01 4.26
N GLU A 161 -11.35 -4.36 3.35
CA GLU A 161 -11.48 -5.73 2.83
C GLU A 161 -10.19 -6.21 2.16
N THR A 162 -9.60 -5.37 1.31
CA THR A 162 -8.33 -5.70 0.63
C THR A 162 -7.19 -5.91 1.62
N LEU A 163 -7.11 -5.09 2.68
CA LEU A 163 -6.09 -5.21 3.72
C LEU A 163 -6.23 -6.52 4.50
N VAL A 164 -7.45 -6.89 4.88
CA VAL A 164 -7.74 -8.17 5.55
C VAL A 164 -7.36 -9.35 4.65
N LEU A 165 -7.77 -9.34 3.37
CA LEU A 165 -7.40 -10.38 2.41
C LEU A 165 -5.88 -10.47 2.22
N CYS A 166 -5.20 -9.33 2.17
CA CYS A 166 -3.75 -9.27 2.03
C CYS A 166 -3.02 -9.94 3.21
N LEU A 167 -3.40 -9.60 4.44
CA LEU A 167 -2.79 -10.16 5.66
C LEU A 167 -3.13 -11.64 5.85
N GLY A 168 -4.38 -12.04 5.59
CA GLY A 168 -4.79 -13.44 5.62
C GLY A 168 -4.02 -14.27 4.60
N GLN A 169 -3.92 -13.78 3.36
CA GLN A 169 -3.19 -14.48 2.32
C GLN A 169 -1.68 -14.50 2.58
N MET A 170 -1.10 -13.45 3.17
CA MET A 170 0.30 -13.44 3.60
C MET A 170 0.58 -14.55 4.61
N ALA A 171 -0.31 -14.76 5.59
CA ALA A 171 -0.19 -15.84 6.57
C ALA A 171 -0.28 -17.24 5.91
N VAL A 172 -1.25 -17.44 5.01
CA VAL A 172 -1.44 -18.71 4.29
C VAL A 172 -0.23 -19.03 3.42
N THR A 173 0.25 -18.06 2.64
CA THR A 173 1.36 -18.24 1.68
C THR A 173 2.70 -18.47 2.39
N ALA A 174 2.93 -17.80 3.53
CA ALA A 174 4.13 -18.00 4.34
C ALA A 174 4.27 -19.45 4.86
N HIS A 175 3.13 -20.11 5.15
CA HIS A 175 3.04 -21.52 5.58
C HIS A 175 4.11 -21.89 6.64
N SER A 176 4.30 -21.01 7.62
CA SER A 176 5.34 -21.12 8.63
C SER A 176 4.86 -20.61 9.98
N ASP A 177 4.80 -21.49 10.97
CA ASP A 177 4.42 -21.14 12.35
C ASP A 177 5.37 -20.12 12.99
N VAL A 178 6.62 -20.09 12.52
CA VAL A 178 7.62 -19.10 12.97
C VAL A 178 7.24 -17.70 12.52
N LEU A 179 6.73 -17.56 11.29
CA LEU A 179 6.32 -16.27 10.70
C LEU A 179 4.90 -15.86 11.10
N TRP A 180 4.03 -16.82 11.43
CA TRP A 180 2.68 -16.55 11.93
C TRP A 180 2.67 -15.76 13.24
N LYS A 181 3.54 -16.12 14.19
CA LYS A 181 3.61 -15.47 15.52
C LYS A 181 3.85 -13.95 15.45
N PRO A 182 4.89 -13.45 14.74
CA PRO A 182 5.09 -12.01 14.62
C PRO A 182 3.94 -11.33 13.90
N LEU A 183 3.34 -11.93 12.86
CA LEU A 183 2.17 -11.36 12.19
C LEU A 183 0.97 -11.20 13.14
N ASN A 184 0.61 -12.27 13.85
CA ASN A 184 -0.51 -12.24 14.79
C ASN A 184 -0.26 -11.24 15.94
N HIS A 185 0.97 -11.16 16.44
CA HIS A 185 1.34 -10.17 17.44
C HIS A 185 1.16 -8.74 16.93
N GLU A 186 1.71 -8.41 15.75
CA GLU A 186 1.64 -7.09 15.14
C GLU A 186 0.20 -6.64 14.86
N VAL A 187 -0.63 -7.53 14.32
CA VAL A 187 -2.07 -7.25 14.10
C VAL A 187 -2.81 -7.06 15.44
N SER A 188 -2.48 -7.86 16.46
CA SER A 188 -3.15 -7.77 17.77
C SER A 188 -2.85 -6.46 18.52
N ILE A 189 -1.64 -5.91 18.38
CA ILE A 189 -1.22 -4.66 19.05
C ILE A 189 -1.58 -3.41 18.25
N ALA A 190 -1.93 -3.55 16.96
CA ALA A 190 -2.37 -2.43 16.15
C ALA A 190 -3.63 -1.78 16.77
N PRO A 191 -3.67 -0.43 16.92
CA PRO A 191 -4.83 0.29 17.41
C PRO A 191 -6.07 -0.09 16.58
N ARG A 192 -6.99 -0.83 17.19
CA ARG A 192 -8.14 -1.44 16.50
C ARG A 192 -9.10 -0.33 16.03
N SER A 193 -9.15 -0.07 14.73
CA SER A 193 -10.31 0.58 14.13
C SER A 193 -11.49 -0.41 14.13
N HIS A 194 -12.72 0.08 14.25
CA HIS A 194 -13.93 -0.69 14.57
C HIS A 194 -14.30 -1.80 13.55
N LYS A 195 -13.55 -1.93 12.44
CA LYS A 195 -13.87 -2.76 11.26
C LYS A 195 -13.01 -4.03 11.09
N PHE A 196 -11.88 -4.14 11.79
CA PHE A 196 -10.91 -5.23 11.57
C PHE A 196 -11.30 -6.61 12.16
N VAL A 197 -12.36 -6.65 12.97
CA VAL A 197 -12.68 -7.76 13.88
C VAL A 197 -13.25 -9.01 13.18
N ILE A 198 -13.85 -8.88 12.00
CA ILE A 198 -14.71 -9.94 11.45
C ILE A 198 -13.98 -10.86 10.45
N GLY A 199 -12.97 -10.37 9.73
CA GLY A 199 -12.39 -11.12 8.59
C GLY A 199 -11.12 -11.93 8.86
N VAL A 200 -10.40 -11.71 9.97
CA VAL A 200 -9.14 -12.44 10.27
C VAL A 200 -9.38 -13.76 11.03
N ILE A 201 -10.57 -13.93 11.61
CA ILE A 201 -10.91 -15.08 12.50
C ILE A 201 -11.85 -16.09 11.79
N GLY A 202 -12.22 -15.84 10.53
CA GLY A 202 -13.14 -16.68 9.75
C GLY A 202 -12.42 -17.69 8.86
#